data_AF-A0A9D6Q6F1-F1
#
_entry.id   AF-A0A9D6Q6F1-F1
#
_cell.length_a   1.000
_cell.length_b   1.000
_cell.length_c   1.000
_cell.angle_alpha   90.00
_cell.angle_beta   90.00
_cell.angle_gamma   90.00
#
_symmetry.space_group_name_H-M   'P 1'
#
loop_
_entity.id
_entity.type
_entity.pdbx_description
1 polymer ?
#
loop_
_entity_poly.entity_id
_entity_poly.type
_entity_poly.pdbx_seq_one_letter_code
_entity_poly.pdbx_strand_id
1 'polypeptide(L)' 'MIAQQESKLLRMAREVVPDLTSEDLRNPHDFPALVRDPEFNYEDGQLAGLRAAHMAARAELQGHVESSSR' A
#
# COMPACT_ATOMS: atom_id res chain seq x y z
N MET A 1 -8.62 6.65 -3.29
CA MET A 1 -7.37 6.30 -4.02
C MET A 1 -6.65 5.14 -3.34
N ILE A 2 -6.10 5.29 -2.13
CA ILE A 2 -5.39 4.19 -1.42
C ILE A 2 -6.26 2.93 -1.30
N ALA A 3 -7.48 3.02 -0.75
CA ALA A 3 -8.37 1.86 -0.61
C ALA A 3 -8.73 1.17 -1.94
N GLN A 4 -8.76 1.93 -3.05
CA GLN A 4 -9.02 1.38 -4.38
C GLN A 4 -7.79 0.60 -4.88
N GLN A 5 -6.59 1.15 -4.65
CA GLN A 5 -5.34 0.47 -4.96
C GLN A 5 -5.15 -0.79 -4.11
N GLU A 6 -5.48 -0.74 -2.82
CA GLU A 6 -5.46 -1.92 -1.93
C GLU A 6 -6.41 -3.02 -2.43
N SER A 7 -7.62 -2.66 -2.84
CA SER A 7 -8.61 -3.61 -3.39
C SER A 7 -8.13 -4.22 -4.71
N LYS A 8 -7.51 -3.41 -5.58
CA LYS A 8 -6.91 -3.88 -6.85
C LYS A 8 -5.78 -4.87 -6.58
N LEU A 9 -4.86 -4.51 -5.70
CA LEU A 9 -3.68 -5.31 -5.39
C LEU A 9 -4.10 -6.64 -4.72
N LEU A 10 -5.08 -6.62 -3.82
CA LEU A 10 -5.63 -7.85 -3.22
C LEU A 10 -6.27 -8.78 -4.26
N ARG A 11 -7.04 -8.23 -5.21
CA ARG A 11 -7.62 -9.03 -6.29
C ARG A 11 -6.53 -9.70 -7.11
N MET A 12 -5.51 -8.94 -7.53
CA MET A 12 -4.38 -9.47 -8.30
C MET A 12 -3.60 -10.54 -7.53
N ALA A 13 -3.32 -10.29 -6.25
CA ALA A 13 -2.63 -11.25 -5.41
C ALA A 13 -3.40 -12.57 -5.28
N ARG A 14 -4.74 -12.52 -5.26
CA ARG A 14 -5.61 -13.70 -5.23
C ARG A 14 -5.66 -14.49 -6.53
N GLU A 15 -5.30 -13.88 -7.65
CA GLU A 15 -5.13 -14.61 -8.91
C GLU A 15 -3.90 -15.55 -8.84
N VAL A 16 -2.92 -15.22 -7.98
CA VAL A 16 -1.70 -16.00 -7.75
C VAL A 16 -1.79 -16.90 -6.51
N VAL A 17 -2.37 -16.38 -5.42
CA VAL A 17 -2.52 -17.05 -4.12
C VAL A 17 -4.00 -16.92 -3.67
N PRO A 18 -4.87 -17.88 -4.00
CA PRO A 18 -6.33 -17.73 -3.87
C PRO A 18 -6.84 -17.32 -2.48
N ASP A 19 -6.21 -17.81 -1.41
CA ASP A 19 -6.65 -17.59 -0.04
C ASP A 19 -6.00 -16.38 0.64
N LEU A 20 -5.31 -15.53 -0.11
CA LEU A 20 -4.58 -14.39 0.44
C LEU A 20 -5.53 -13.37 1.10
N THR A 21 -5.17 -12.93 2.31
CA THR A 21 -5.93 -11.93 3.07
C THR A 21 -5.37 -10.53 2.85
N SER A 22 -6.14 -9.50 3.24
CA SER A 22 -5.66 -8.12 3.24
C SER A 22 -4.51 -7.89 4.23
N GLU A 23 -4.42 -8.74 5.26
CA GLU A 23 -3.35 -8.69 6.27
C GLU A 23 -2.03 -9.20 5.69
N ASP A 24 -2.09 -10.32 4.96
CA ASP A 24 -0.96 -10.92 4.24
C ASP A 24 -0.34 -9.96 3.22
N LEU A 25 -1.18 -9.13 2.59
CA LEU A 25 -0.75 -8.11 1.64
C LEU A 25 0.17 -7.04 2.25
N ARG A 26 0.21 -6.92 3.58
CA ARG A 26 1.15 -6.03 4.26
C ARG A 26 2.58 -6.57 4.29
N ASN A 27 2.75 -7.88 4.12
CA ASN A 27 4.04 -8.57 4.09
C ASN A 27 4.11 -9.54 2.89
N PRO A 28 4.10 -9.03 1.64
CA PRO A 28 4.06 -9.88 0.44
C PRO A 28 5.32 -10.76 0.26
N HIS A 29 6.41 -10.47 0.98
CA HIS A 29 7.63 -11.25 0.97
C HIS A 29 7.47 -12.69 1.48
N ASP A 30 6.42 -12.97 2.25
CA ASP A 30 6.09 -14.33 2.72
C ASP A 30 5.51 -15.21 1.59
N PHE A 31 5.22 -14.63 0.43
CA PHE A 31 4.63 -15.29 -0.72
C PHE A 31 5.58 -15.21 -1.93
N PRO A 32 6.51 -16.18 -2.10
CA PRO A 32 7.49 -16.15 -3.19
C PRO A 32 6.87 -16.07 -4.60
N ALA A 33 5.63 -16.52 -4.76
CA ALA A 33 4.90 -16.41 -6.02
C ALA A 33 4.56 -14.95 -6.38
N LEU A 34 4.19 -14.14 -5.38
CA LEU A 34 3.93 -12.70 -5.56
C LEU A 34 5.23 -11.93 -5.81
N VAL A 35 6.29 -12.22 -5.06
CA VAL A 35 7.59 -11.54 -5.22
C VAL A 35 8.17 -11.72 -6.63
N ARG A 36 7.88 -12.85 -7.29
CA ARG A 36 8.31 -13.12 -8.66
C ARG A 36 7.40 -12.52 -9.74
N ASP A 37 6.24 -11.99 -9.38
CA ASP A 37 5.28 -11.41 -10.31
C ASP A 37 5.60 -9.92 -10.56
N PRO A 38 6.05 -9.54 -11.78
CA PRO A 38 6.41 -8.16 -12.08
C PRO A 38 5.22 -7.18 -12.02
N GLU A 39 4.01 -7.63 -12.36
CA GLU A 39 2.82 -6.79 -12.35
C GLU A 39 2.38 -6.51 -10.91
N PHE A 40 2.41 -7.54 -10.07
CA PHE A 40 2.19 -7.38 -8.63
C PHE A 40 3.18 -6.38 -8.03
N ASN A 41 4.48 -6.54 -8.28
CA ASN A 41 5.52 -5.67 -7.74
C ASN A 41 5.36 -4.20 -8.16
N TYR A 42 4.94 -3.95 -9.41
CA TYR A 42 4.66 -2.60 -9.88
C TYR A 42 3.50 -1.96 -9.10
N GLU A 43 2.40 -2.69 -8.94
CA GLU A 43 1.20 -2.19 -8.25
C GLU A 43 1.40 -2.02 -6.74
N ASP A 44 2.20 -2.89 -6.12
CA ASP A 44 2.62 -2.76 -4.72
C ASP A 44 3.49 -1.51 -4.51
N GLY A 45 4.44 -1.25 -5.41
CA GLY A 45 5.23 -0.01 -5.41
C GLY A 45 4.37 1.25 -5.53
N GLN A 46 3.32 1.22 -6.36
CA GLN A 46 2.37 2.34 -6.45
C GLN A 46 1.58 2.54 -5.15
N LEU A 47 1.14 1.45 -4.50
CA LEU A 47 0.49 1.53 -3.19
C LEU A 47 1.42 2.12 -2.14
N ALA A 48 2.69 1.70 -2.11
CA ALA A 48 3.70 2.24 -1.21
C ALA A 48 3.90 3.76 -1.43
N GLY A 49 3.99 4.21 -2.68
CA GLY A 49 4.09 5.62 -3.04
C GLY A 49 2.88 6.44 -2.57
N LEU A 50 1.65 5.94 -2.79
CA LEU A 50 0.43 6.61 -2.33
C LEU A 50 0.38 6.74 -0.79
N ARG A 51 0.76 5.67 -0.08
CA ARG A 51 0.84 5.69 1.39
C ARG A 51 1.88 6.68 1.89
N ALA A 52 3.07 6.71 1.29
CA ALA A 52 4.12 7.67 1.63
C ALA A 52 3.66 9.12 1.43
N ALA A 53 3.06 9.43 0.27
CA ALA A 53 2.54 10.76 0.00
C ALA A 53 1.43 11.18 0.98
N HIS A 54 0.52 10.26 1.31
CA HIS A 54 -0.53 10.50 2.30
C HIS A 54 0.03 10.76 3.70
N MET A 55 1.04 9.99 4.13
CA MET A 55 1.70 10.22 5.42
C MET A 55 2.43 11.58 5.45
N ALA A 56 3.18 11.92 4.41
CA ALA A 56 3.87 13.20 4.30
C ALA A 56 2.88 14.38 4.37
N ALA A 57 1.80 14.33 3.59
CA ALA A 57 0.77 15.38 3.61
C ALA A 57 0.12 15.54 5.00
N ARG A 58 -0.12 14.44 5.71
CA ARG A 58 -0.66 14.48 7.08
C ARG A 58 0.32 15.09 8.07
N ALA A 59 1.60 14.74 7.98
CA ALA A 59 2.64 15.30 8.85
C ALA A 59 2.76 16.82 8.65
N GLU A 60 2.74 17.30 7.41
CA GLU A 60 2.76 18.73 7.08
C GLU A 60 1.54 19.45 7.68
N LEU A 61 0.33 18.91 7.51
CA LEU A 61 -0.88 19.50 8.06
C LEU A 61 -0.87 19.55 9.60
N GLN A 62 -0.36 18.52 10.26
CA GLN A 62 -0.23 18.48 11.72
C GLN A 62 0.80 19.51 12.22
N GLY A 63 1.96 19.59 11.57
CA GLY A 63 2.98 20.58 11.90
C GLY A 63 2.49 22.02 11.74
N HIS A 64 1.65 22.30 10.74
CA HIS A 64 1.03 23.61 10.56
C HIS A 64 0.03 23.96 11.68
N VAL A 65 -0.80 23.00 12.12
CA VAL A 65 -1.75 23.20 13.22
C VAL A 65 -1.03 23.49 14.54
N GLU A 66 0.06 22.78 14.82
CA GLU A 66 0.86 22.97 16.03
C GLU A 66 1.65 24.29 16.01
N SER A 67 2.12 24.71 14.83
CA SER A 67 2.81 26.00 14.66
C SER A 67 1.87 27.21 14.71
N SER A 68 0.59 27.07 14.33
CA SER A 68 -0.39 28.17 14.35
C SER A 68 -1.10 28.33 15.70
N SER A 69 -0.87 27.40 16.65
CA SER A 69 -1.46 27.40 18.00
C SER A 69 -0.47 27.90 19.08
N ARG A 70 0.72 28.36 18.67
CA ARG A 70 1.74 29.00 19.52
C ARG A 70 1.83 30.48 19.19
#